data_AF-A0A6M0BZQ3-F1
#
_entry.id   AF-A0A6M0BZQ3-F1
#
_cell.length_a   1.000
_cell.length_b   1.000
_cell.length_c   1.000
_cell.angle_alpha   90.00
_cell.angle_beta   90.00
_cell.angle_gamma   90.00
#
_symmetry.space_group_name_H-M   'P 1'
#
loop_
_entity.id
_entity.type
_entity.pdbx_description
1 polymer ?
#
loop_
_entity_poly.entity_id
_entity_poly.type
_entity_poly.pdbx_seq_one_letter_code
_entity_poly.pdbx_strand_id
1 'polypeptide(L)'
;MKDQDKTKEQLIEELVALRQRLDELETQTLTDNLTEEQLNFIVEERTAALKESNDSLVVEVVERQHAEKALRSAKDQLQTVLEAVPGMVSWISSDLRYIEVNQELANIFNLPREQFAGKNIGFLGTSSEFYELVRDFFASPEKETSREITSIIGEETRYYLIVAQKYDEGRAAFIIGIDISDRVLAETQLRRAKDQLQTVLEAVPGTVSWINSDLRYIEVNQQLADIFHLPREEFADKDIGFLGTSSEFYEFVRDFFASPEKETNREISSKVGEVVRNYLMGI
;
A
#
# COMPACT_ATOMS: atom_id res chain seq x y z
N MET A 1 61.92 5.61 -69.38
CA MET A 1 62.11 6.98 -69.92
C MET A 1 63.54 7.36 -69.56
N LYS A 2 64.41 7.50 -70.57
CA LYS A 2 65.88 7.52 -70.47
C LYS A 2 66.40 8.78 -69.78
N ASP A 3 67.52 8.60 -69.08
CA ASP A 3 68.44 9.62 -68.54
C ASP A 3 68.57 10.85 -69.44
N GLN A 4 68.36 12.02 -68.84
CA GLN A 4 68.95 13.27 -69.32
C GLN A 4 70.14 13.59 -68.43
N ASP A 5 71.35 13.48 -68.98
CA ASP A 5 72.59 13.98 -68.36
C ASP A 5 72.44 15.48 -68.11
N LYS A 6 72.22 15.88 -66.86
CA LYS A 6 72.28 17.29 -66.44
C LYS A 6 73.70 17.79 -66.66
N THR A 7 73.85 18.96 -67.29
CA THR A 7 75.19 19.56 -67.47
C THR A 7 75.79 19.97 -66.12
N LYS A 8 77.12 20.00 -66.01
CA LYS A 8 77.83 20.37 -64.77
C LYS A 8 77.34 21.70 -64.17
N GLU A 9 76.98 22.68 -65.01
CA GLU A 9 76.46 23.98 -64.58
C GLU A 9 75.08 23.86 -63.92
N GLN A 10 74.18 23.03 -64.46
CA GLN A 10 72.86 22.78 -63.86
C GLN A 10 72.99 22.09 -62.50
N LEU A 11 73.93 21.15 -62.36
CA LEU A 11 74.21 20.51 -61.07
C LEU A 11 74.79 21.50 -60.05
N ILE A 12 75.61 22.46 -60.47
CA ILE A 12 76.17 23.48 -59.58
C ILE A 12 75.09 24.46 -59.10
N GLU A 13 74.21 24.93 -59.98
CA GLU A 13 73.09 25.81 -59.61
C GLU A 13 72.12 25.11 -58.64
N GLU A 14 71.82 23.84 -58.88
CA GLU A 14 70.95 23.04 -58.01
C GLU A 14 71.58 22.82 -56.62
N LEU A 15 72.91 22.67 -56.55
CA LEU A 15 73.66 22.53 -55.29
C LEU A 15 73.72 23.85 -54.50
N VAL A 16 73.87 24.99 -55.18
CA VAL A 16 73.84 26.32 -54.54
C VAL A 16 72.44 26.63 -54.00
N ALA A 17 71.39 26.33 -54.77
CA ALA A 17 70.01 26.50 -54.33
C ALA A 17 69.64 25.59 -53.15
N LEU A 18 70.09 24.33 -53.18
CA LEU A 18 69.93 23.40 -52.05
C LEU A 18 70.63 23.89 -50.79
N ARG A 19 71.82 24.48 -50.93
CA ARG A 19 72.60 24.99 -49.79
C ARG A 19 71.95 26.22 -49.16
N GLN A 20 71.45 27.17 -49.95
CA GLN A 20 70.69 28.31 -49.43
C GLN A 20 69.42 27.87 -48.69
N ARG A 21 68.72 26.86 -49.23
CA ARG A 21 67.52 26.31 -48.60
C ARG A 21 67.82 25.59 -47.28
N LEU A 22 69.00 24.98 -47.17
CA LEU A 22 69.50 24.36 -45.94
C LEU A 22 69.84 25.41 -44.88
N ASP A 23 70.51 26.50 -45.27
CA ASP A 23 70.83 27.61 -44.36
C ASP A 23 69.54 28.30 -43.85
N GLU A 24 68.54 28.50 -44.72
CA GLU A 24 67.22 29.02 -44.34
C GLU A 24 66.48 28.07 -43.39
N LEU A 25 66.51 26.75 -43.63
CA LEU A 25 65.91 25.75 -42.75
C LEU A 25 66.62 25.65 -41.39
N GLU A 26 67.95 25.79 -41.35
CA GLU A 26 68.72 25.84 -40.11
C GLU A 26 68.41 27.13 -39.32
N THR A 27 68.27 28.28 -39.98
CA THR A 27 67.87 29.52 -39.30
C THR A 27 66.44 29.46 -38.79
N GLN A 28 65.52 28.84 -39.55
CA GLN A 28 64.11 28.69 -39.17
C GLN A 28 63.92 27.69 -38.03
N THR A 29 64.68 26.60 -38.00
CA THR A 29 64.70 25.66 -36.87
C THR A 29 65.36 26.22 -35.62
N LEU A 30 66.31 27.15 -35.75
CA LEU A 30 66.88 27.90 -34.62
C LEU A 30 65.88 28.92 -34.03
N THR A 31 64.97 29.48 -34.82
CA THR A 31 63.92 30.40 -34.35
C THR A 31 62.67 29.71 -33.78
N ASP A 32 62.40 28.45 -34.15
CA ASP A 32 61.23 27.69 -33.69
C ASP A 32 61.45 26.98 -32.34
N ASN A 33 62.66 27.03 -31.77
CA ASN A 33 62.95 26.48 -30.45
C ASN A 33 62.71 27.55 -29.37
N LEU A 34 61.60 27.43 -28.63
CA LEU A 34 61.36 28.18 -27.39
C LEU A 34 62.60 28.09 -26.49
N THR A 35 63.01 29.20 -25.88
CA THR A 35 64.11 29.17 -24.91
C THR A 35 63.72 28.31 -23.70
N GLU A 36 64.69 27.71 -23.03
CA GLU A 36 64.46 26.86 -21.85
C GLU A 36 63.61 27.56 -20.78
N GLU A 37 63.79 28.88 -20.62
CA GLU A 37 62.96 29.72 -19.74
C GLU A 37 61.51 29.84 -20.21
N GLN A 38 61.27 30.03 -21.51
CA GLN A 38 59.90 30.10 -22.06
C GLN A 38 59.17 28.76 -21.94
N LEU A 39 59.89 27.65 -22.15
CA LEU A 39 59.33 26.31 -22.00
C LEU A 39 58.95 26.03 -20.55
N ASN A 40 59.84 26.36 -19.60
CA ASN A 40 59.57 26.20 -18.17
C ASN A 40 58.37 27.05 -17.71
N PHE A 41 58.29 28.30 -18.17
CA PHE A 41 57.15 29.18 -17.88
C PHE A 41 55.81 28.59 -18.37
N ILE A 42 55.76 28.08 -19.61
CA ILE A 42 54.54 27.45 -20.16
C ILE A 42 54.18 26.17 -19.40
N VAL A 43 55.18 25.36 -19.01
CA VAL A 43 54.95 24.14 -18.23
C VAL A 43 54.39 24.48 -16.85
N GLU A 44 54.94 25.48 -16.16
CA GLU A 44 54.41 25.93 -14.86
C GLU A 44 52.98 26.46 -14.97
N GLU A 45 52.71 27.32 -15.96
CA GLU A 45 51.38 27.88 -16.21
C GLU A 45 50.35 26.77 -16.51
N ARG A 46 50.69 25.83 -17.40
CA ARG A 46 49.81 24.70 -17.74
C ARG A 46 49.62 23.75 -16.56
N THR A 47 50.66 23.51 -15.76
CA THR A 47 50.57 22.65 -14.58
C THR A 47 49.69 23.27 -13.51
N ALA A 48 49.77 24.59 -13.32
CA ALA A 48 48.88 25.32 -12.42
C ALA A 48 47.41 25.25 -12.88
N ALA A 49 47.14 25.52 -14.16
CA ALA A 49 45.79 25.42 -14.73
C ALA A 49 45.22 23.99 -14.68
N LEU A 50 46.06 22.97 -14.94
CA LEU A 50 45.69 21.56 -14.80
C LEU A 50 45.35 21.20 -13.36
N LYS A 51 46.13 21.70 -12.39
CA LYS A 51 45.88 21.47 -10.97
C LYS A 51 44.56 22.09 -10.53
N GLU A 52 44.31 23.33 -10.92
CA GLU A 52 43.04 24.03 -10.63
C GLU A 52 41.83 23.29 -11.24
N SER A 53 41.94 22.88 -12.51
CA SER A 53 40.90 22.07 -13.16
C SER A 53 40.69 20.73 -12.48
N ASN A 54 41.77 20.07 -12.04
CA ASN A 54 41.68 18.79 -11.35
C ASN A 54 41.04 18.94 -9.95
N ASP A 55 41.39 20.00 -9.22
CA ASP A 55 40.79 20.30 -7.92
C ASP A 55 39.27 20.57 -8.07
N SER A 56 38.87 21.31 -9.11
CA SER A 56 37.45 21.52 -9.44
C SER A 56 36.72 20.22 -9.80
N LEU A 57 37.34 19.35 -10.60
CA LEU A 57 36.76 18.05 -10.97
C LEU A 57 36.61 17.13 -9.76
N VAL A 58 37.56 17.14 -8.83
CA VAL A 58 37.47 16.37 -7.59
C VAL A 58 36.26 16.82 -6.77
N VAL A 59 36.02 18.12 -6.66
CA VAL A 59 34.83 18.65 -5.97
C VAL A 59 33.54 18.18 -6.66
N GLU A 60 33.45 18.33 -7.99
CA GLU A 60 32.27 17.89 -8.76
C GLU A 60 32.00 16.39 -8.62
N VAL A 61 33.05 15.55 -8.66
CA VAL A 61 32.93 14.11 -8.46
C VAL A 61 32.40 13.78 -7.05
N VAL A 62 32.91 14.47 -6.02
CA VAL A 62 32.44 14.27 -4.64
C VAL A 62 30.97 14.68 -4.50
N GLU A 63 30.58 15.83 -5.03
CA GLU A 63 29.18 16.28 -5.02
C GLU A 63 28.25 15.30 -5.75
N ARG A 64 28.66 14.83 -6.93
CA ARG A 64 27.91 13.84 -7.69
C ARG A 64 27.76 12.53 -6.93
N GLN A 65 28.82 12.03 -6.30
CA GLN A 65 28.76 10.81 -5.50
C GLN A 65 27.81 10.95 -4.30
N HIS A 66 27.79 12.12 -3.65
CA HIS A 66 26.83 12.40 -2.58
C HIS A 66 25.39 12.42 -3.08
N ALA A 67 25.13 13.06 -4.22
CA ALA A 67 23.80 13.09 -4.84
C ALA A 67 23.32 11.68 -5.28
N GLU A 68 24.19 10.89 -5.92
CA GLU A 68 23.89 9.52 -6.31
C GLU A 68 23.60 8.63 -5.10
N LYS A 69 24.36 8.78 -4.01
CA LYS A 69 24.12 8.05 -2.75
C LYS A 69 22.80 8.45 -2.09
N ALA A 70 22.48 9.74 -2.05
CA ALA A 70 21.22 10.23 -1.50
C ALA A 70 20.02 9.71 -2.32
N LEU A 71 20.12 9.76 -3.65
CA LEU A 71 19.10 9.24 -4.55
C LEU A 71 18.90 7.74 -4.37
N ARG A 72 19.99 6.97 -4.28
CA ARG A 72 19.93 5.53 -4.02
C ARG A 72 19.26 5.21 -2.69
N SER A 73 19.66 5.92 -1.62
CA SER A 73 19.06 5.75 -0.30
C SER A 73 17.56 6.08 -0.29
N ALA A 74 17.14 7.14 -0.98
CA ALA A 74 15.73 7.51 -1.09
C ALA A 74 14.93 6.45 -1.87
N LYS A 75 15.51 5.93 -2.97
CA LYS A 75 14.91 4.85 -3.76
C LYS A 75 14.75 3.56 -2.94
N ASP A 76 15.78 3.16 -2.21
CA ASP A 76 15.77 1.95 -1.38
C ASP A 76 14.72 2.07 -0.24
N GLN A 77 14.59 3.25 0.37
CA GLN A 77 13.54 3.52 1.36
C GLN A 77 12.14 3.43 0.75
N LEU A 78 11.93 4.05 -0.41
CA LEU A 78 10.63 4.04 -1.08
C LEU A 78 10.23 2.64 -1.54
N GLN A 79 11.20 1.86 -2.03
CA GLN A 79 10.99 0.45 -2.34
C GLN A 79 10.62 -0.37 -1.10
N THR A 80 11.31 -0.15 0.03
CA THR A 80 11.00 -0.81 1.31
C THR A 80 9.57 -0.49 1.77
N VAL A 81 9.14 0.76 1.65
CA VAL A 81 7.77 1.18 1.98
C VAL A 81 6.77 0.47 1.08
N LEU A 82 7.00 0.44 -0.23
CA LEU A 82 6.11 -0.22 -1.19
C LEU A 82 6.02 -1.74 -0.97
N GLU A 83 7.12 -2.38 -0.59
CA GLU A 83 7.16 -3.81 -0.23
C GLU A 83 6.43 -4.10 1.09
N ALA A 84 6.38 -3.13 2.01
CA ALA A 84 5.67 -3.24 3.27
C ALA A 84 4.16 -2.95 3.17
N VAL A 85 3.67 -2.37 2.06
CA VAL A 85 2.23 -2.13 1.86
C VAL A 85 1.52 -3.48 1.69
N PRO A 86 0.58 -3.86 2.57
CA PRO A 86 -0.18 -5.07 2.40
C PRO A 86 -1.12 -4.93 1.21
N GLY A 87 -1.03 -5.85 0.25
CA GLY A 87 -1.96 -5.97 -0.87
C GLY A 87 -1.36 -5.71 -2.25
N MET A 88 -2.23 -5.73 -3.25
CA MET A 88 -1.91 -5.48 -4.64
C MET A 88 -1.71 -3.99 -4.87
N VAL A 89 -0.61 -3.60 -5.51
CA VAL A 89 -0.33 -2.20 -5.83
C VAL A 89 -0.16 -2.04 -7.32
N SER A 90 -0.79 -1.02 -7.89
CA SER A 90 -0.69 -0.69 -9.31
C SER A 90 -0.67 0.81 -9.56
N TRP A 91 0.07 1.20 -10.58
CA TRP A 91 0.02 2.52 -11.19
C TRP A 91 -0.75 2.38 -12.50
N ILE A 92 -1.77 3.20 -12.68
CA ILE A 92 -2.68 3.13 -13.83
C ILE A 92 -2.77 4.51 -14.47
N SER A 93 -2.67 4.58 -15.79
CA SER A 93 -2.91 5.81 -16.54
C SER A 93 -4.40 6.09 -16.72
N SER A 94 -4.75 7.34 -16.98
CA SER A 94 -6.11 7.79 -17.30
C SER A 94 -6.72 7.09 -18.52
N ASP A 95 -5.90 6.52 -19.41
CA ASP A 95 -6.32 5.64 -20.52
C ASP A 95 -6.67 4.21 -20.07
N LEU A 96 -6.76 3.96 -18.77
CA LEU A 96 -7.07 2.67 -18.14
C LEU A 96 -6.07 1.58 -18.49
N ARG A 97 -4.78 1.92 -18.45
CA ARG A 97 -3.67 0.98 -18.69
C ARG A 97 -2.71 0.95 -17.51
N TYR A 98 -2.19 -0.24 -17.23
CA TYR A 98 -1.13 -0.38 -16.23
C TYR A 98 0.14 0.31 -16.68
N ILE A 99 0.72 1.11 -15.80
CA ILE A 99 2.05 1.70 -15.92
C ILE A 99 3.05 0.74 -15.25
N GLU A 100 2.76 0.35 -14.01
CA GLU A 100 3.58 -0.54 -13.20
C GLU A 100 2.71 -1.27 -12.16
N VAL A 101 3.18 -2.41 -11.66
CA VAL A 101 2.55 -3.16 -10.56
C VAL A 101 3.61 -3.64 -9.56
N ASN A 102 3.23 -3.87 -8.31
CA ASN A 102 4.13 -4.52 -7.36
C ASN A 102 4.22 -6.03 -7.60
N GLN A 103 5.18 -6.67 -6.93
CA GLN A 103 5.41 -8.12 -7.03
C GLN A 103 4.20 -8.92 -6.51
N GLU A 104 3.48 -8.41 -5.51
CA GLU A 104 2.32 -9.11 -4.93
C GLU A 104 1.20 -9.28 -5.96
N LEU A 105 0.84 -8.21 -6.69
CA LEU A 105 -0.14 -8.27 -7.78
C LEU A 105 0.32 -9.26 -8.86
N ALA A 106 1.58 -9.19 -9.27
CA ALA A 106 2.15 -10.12 -10.24
C ALA A 106 2.04 -11.60 -9.79
N ASN A 107 2.32 -11.88 -8.52
CA ASN A 107 2.22 -13.22 -7.92
C ASN A 107 0.78 -13.74 -7.90
N ILE A 108 -0.18 -12.91 -7.49
CA ILE A 108 -1.61 -13.28 -7.39
C ILE A 108 -2.17 -13.70 -8.75
N PHE A 109 -1.81 -12.98 -9.81
CA PHE A 109 -2.23 -13.30 -11.18
C PHE A 109 -1.31 -14.28 -11.90
N ASN A 110 -0.23 -14.74 -11.25
CA ASN A 110 0.78 -15.64 -11.79
C ASN A 110 1.37 -15.17 -13.14
N LEU A 111 1.63 -13.87 -13.24
CA LEU A 111 2.17 -13.22 -14.43
C LEU A 111 3.43 -12.41 -14.06
N PRO A 112 4.46 -12.37 -14.92
CA PRO A 112 5.60 -11.51 -14.70
C PRO A 112 5.19 -10.03 -14.79
N ARG A 113 5.76 -9.19 -13.92
CA ARG A 113 5.44 -7.75 -13.82
C ARG A 113 5.53 -7.01 -15.16
N GLU A 114 6.48 -7.41 -16.00
CA GLU A 114 6.74 -6.80 -17.30
C GLU A 114 5.59 -6.98 -18.28
N GLN A 115 4.72 -7.98 -18.07
CA GLN A 115 3.56 -8.21 -18.93
C GLN A 115 2.38 -7.29 -18.62
N PHE A 116 2.38 -6.61 -17.48
CA PHE A 116 1.30 -5.68 -17.11
C PHE A 116 1.43 -4.36 -17.84
N ALA A 117 2.65 -3.82 -17.97
CA ALA A 117 2.90 -2.50 -18.55
C ALA A 117 2.23 -2.34 -19.93
N GLY A 118 1.40 -1.29 -20.06
CA GLY A 118 0.65 -0.95 -21.27
C GLY A 118 -0.63 -1.78 -21.51
N LYS A 119 -0.89 -2.85 -20.75
CA LYS A 119 -2.13 -3.61 -20.85
C LYS A 119 -3.29 -2.84 -20.26
N ASN A 120 -4.48 -2.99 -20.85
CA ASN A 120 -5.71 -2.43 -20.30
C ASN A 120 -6.07 -3.14 -19.00
N ILE A 121 -6.55 -2.42 -18.00
CA ILE A 121 -6.85 -2.99 -16.67
C ILE A 121 -7.86 -4.15 -16.69
N GLY A 122 -8.69 -4.28 -17.73
CA GLY A 122 -9.61 -5.42 -17.90
C GLY A 122 -8.97 -6.69 -18.49
N PHE A 123 -7.69 -6.69 -18.86
CA PHE A 123 -7.07 -7.82 -19.58
C PHE A 123 -7.04 -9.13 -18.78
N LEU A 124 -7.09 -9.03 -17.45
CA LEU A 124 -7.07 -10.18 -16.55
C LEU A 124 -8.41 -10.92 -16.51
N GLY A 125 -9.47 -10.34 -17.09
CA GLY A 125 -10.83 -10.90 -17.04
C GLY A 125 -11.43 -10.95 -15.63
N THR A 126 -10.75 -10.37 -14.64
CA THR A 126 -11.15 -10.39 -13.24
C THR A 126 -11.99 -9.19 -12.87
N SER A 127 -13.29 -9.43 -12.68
CA SER A 127 -14.33 -8.50 -12.20
C SER A 127 -14.62 -7.27 -13.08
N SER A 128 -15.89 -7.08 -13.43
CA SER A 128 -16.37 -5.82 -14.01
C SER A 128 -16.28 -4.66 -13.02
N GLU A 129 -16.40 -4.93 -11.72
CA GLU A 129 -16.42 -3.91 -10.67
C GLU A 129 -15.13 -3.10 -10.57
N PHE A 130 -13.95 -3.74 -10.66
CA PHE A 130 -12.69 -3.01 -10.63
C PHE A 130 -12.56 -2.07 -11.84
N TYR A 131 -12.89 -2.57 -13.03
CA TYR A 131 -12.85 -1.77 -14.25
C TYR A 131 -13.78 -0.56 -14.16
N GLU A 132 -15.02 -0.76 -13.71
CA GLU A 132 -16.00 0.31 -13.54
C GLU A 132 -15.54 1.32 -12.49
N LEU A 133 -15.05 0.87 -11.34
CA LEU A 133 -14.54 1.74 -10.28
C LEU A 133 -13.43 2.65 -10.80
N VAL A 134 -12.43 2.09 -11.48
CA VAL A 134 -11.27 2.86 -11.95
C VAL A 134 -11.68 3.83 -13.05
N ARG A 135 -12.54 3.41 -13.98
CA ARG A 135 -13.10 4.27 -15.03
C ARG A 135 -13.87 5.45 -14.44
N ASP A 136 -14.79 5.18 -13.52
CA ASP A 136 -15.62 6.19 -12.88
C ASP A 136 -14.77 7.11 -12.00
N PHE A 137 -13.71 6.57 -11.36
CA PHE A 137 -12.75 7.36 -10.62
C PHE A 137 -12.01 8.36 -11.51
N PHE A 138 -11.48 7.96 -12.67
CA PHE A 138 -10.85 8.90 -13.60
C PHE A 138 -11.81 9.92 -14.18
N ALA A 139 -13.09 9.57 -14.36
CA ALA A 139 -14.13 10.50 -14.81
C ALA A 139 -14.57 11.51 -13.73
N SER A 140 -14.39 11.17 -12.45
CA SER A 140 -14.73 12.02 -11.31
C SER A 140 -13.71 13.15 -11.09
N PRO A 141 -14.10 14.33 -10.58
CA PRO A 141 -13.14 15.36 -10.15
C PRO A 141 -12.37 14.98 -8.87
N GLU A 142 -12.82 13.95 -8.15
CA GLU A 142 -12.21 13.54 -6.87
C GLU A 142 -10.75 13.09 -7.05
N LYS A 143 -9.90 13.48 -6.10
CA LYS A 143 -8.48 13.11 -6.09
C LYS A 143 -8.22 11.74 -5.49
N GLU A 144 -9.11 11.27 -4.62
CA GLU A 144 -8.99 10.01 -3.92
C GLU A 144 -10.34 9.27 -3.89
N THR A 145 -10.30 7.96 -3.76
CA THR A 145 -11.49 7.14 -3.56
C THR A 145 -11.14 5.90 -2.75
N SER A 146 -12.11 5.42 -1.97
CA SER A 146 -12.03 4.16 -1.24
C SER A 146 -13.34 3.41 -1.36
N ARG A 147 -13.30 2.17 -1.87
CA ARG A 147 -14.50 1.32 -2.02
C ARG A 147 -14.15 -0.16 -1.89
N GLU A 148 -15.08 -0.91 -1.30
CA GLU A 148 -15.03 -2.37 -1.27
C GLU A 148 -15.62 -2.92 -2.58
N ILE A 149 -14.94 -3.90 -3.18
CA ILE A 149 -15.37 -4.58 -4.39
C ILE A 149 -15.27 -6.09 -4.22
N THR A 150 -16.02 -6.80 -5.05
CA THR A 150 -15.92 -8.25 -5.19
C THR A 150 -15.15 -8.59 -6.45
N SER A 151 -14.16 -9.49 -6.33
CA SER A 151 -13.40 -9.97 -7.48
C SER A 151 -13.37 -11.49 -7.52
N ILE A 152 -13.37 -12.03 -8.74
CA ILE A 152 -13.22 -13.46 -8.99
C ILE A 152 -11.79 -13.65 -9.47
N ILE A 153 -10.97 -14.34 -8.66
CA ILE A 153 -9.59 -14.67 -9.00
C ILE A 153 -9.50 -16.19 -9.12
N GLY A 154 -9.31 -16.69 -10.34
CA GLY A 154 -9.45 -18.11 -10.63
C GLY A 154 -10.90 -18.56 -10.43
N GLU A 155 -11.12 -19.51 -9.51
CA GLU A 155 -12.45 -20.01 -9.13
C GLU A 155 -12.93 -19.47 -7.77
N GLU A 156 -12.14 -18.64 -7.09
CA GLU A 156 -12.47 -18.09 -5.77
C GLU A 156 -13.07 -16.69 -5.85
N THR A 157 -14.12 -16.45 -5.06
CA THR A 157 -14.64 -15.10 -4.81
C THR A 157 -13.85 -14.48 -3.66
N ARG A 158 -13.23 -13.33 -3.93
CA ARG A 158 -12.46 -12.55 -2.96
C ARG A 158 -13.02 -11.14 -2.83
N TYR A 159 -12.80 -10.55 -1.67
CA TYR A 159 -13.26 -9.20 -1.34
C TYR A 159 -12.05 -8.29 -1.19
N TYR A 160 -12.08 -7.15 -1.85
CA TYR A 160 -10.98 -6.20 -1.84
C TYR A 160 -11.44 -4.80 -1.42
N LEU A 161 -10.71 -4.17 -0.52
CA LEU A 161 -10.79 -2.72 -0.31
C LEU A 161 -9.84 -2.05 -1.30
N ILE A 162 -10.40 -1.28 -2.23
CA ILE A 162 -9.64 -0.50 -3.20
C ILE A 162 -9.48 0.92 -2.68
N VAL A 163 -8.24 1.35 -2.52
CA VAL A 163 -7.86 2.74 -2.22
C VAL A 163 -7.09 3.28 -3.40
N ALA A 164 -7.55 4.39 -3.98
CA ALA A 164 -6.93 5.00 -5.15
C ALA A 164 -6.70 6.49 -4.96
N GLN A 165 -5.57 7.00 -5.47
CA GLN A 165 -5.20 8.41 -5.44
C GLN A 165 -4.62 8.84 -6.78
N LYS A 166 -5.15 9.92 -7.35
CA LYS A 166 -4.63 10.54 -8.57
C LYS A 166 -3.35 11.32 -8.30
N TYR A 167 -2.45 11.28 -9.27
CA TYR A 167 -1.24 12.09 -9.33
C TYR A 167 -1.03 12.58 -10.77
N ASP A 168 0.04 13.34 -11.01
CA ASP A 168 0.36 13.89 -12.34
C ASP A 168 -0.82 14.63 -12.98
N GLU A 169 -1.42 15.55 -12.22
CA GLU A 169 -2.59 16.35 -12.64
C GLU A 169 -3.81 15.50 -13.06
N GLY A 170 -3.93 14.27 -12.55
CA GLY A 170 -5.04 13.37 -12.85
C GLY A 170 -4.79 12.49 -14.07
N ARG A 171 -3.62 12.56 -14.71
CA ARG A 171 -3.26 11.69 -15.84
C ARG A 171 -2.92 10.27 -15.42
N ALA A 172 -2.63 10.05 -14.13
CA ALA A 172 -2.37 8.73 -13.58
C ALA A 172 -2.89 8.61 -12.14
N ALA A 173 -3.04 7.38 -11.68
CA ALA A 173 -3.47 7.04 -10.34
C ALA A 173 -2.64 5.90 -9.75
N PHE A 174 -2.38 5.99 -8.46
CA PHE A 174 -1.85 4.94 -7.63
C PHE A 174 -3.01 4.22 -6.96
N ILE A 175 -3.08 2.89 -7.09
CA ILE A 175 -4.20 2.08 -6.61
C ILE A 175 -3.68 0.91 -5.79
N ILE A 176 -4.20 0.77 -4.57
CA ILE A 176 -3.97 -0.35 -3.67
C ILE A 176 -5.24 -1.18 -3.56
N GLY A 177 -5.13 -2.50 -3.72
CA GLY A 177 -6.18 -3.47 -3.42
C GLY A 177 -5.78 -4.33 -2.22
N ILE A 178 -6.44 -4.12 -1.10
CA ILE A 178 -6.21 -4.85 0.16
C ILE A 178 -7.21 -6.01 0.23
N ASP A 179 -6.73 -7.25 0.39
CA ASP A 179 -7.61 -8.40 0.59
C ASP A 179 -8.30 -8.30 1.96
N ILE A 180 -9.63 -8.22 1.94
CA ILE A 180 -10.49 -8.18 3.13
C ILE A 180 -11.37 -9.42 3.24
N SER A 181 -11.06 -10.49 2.50
CA SER A 181 -11.86 -11.71 2.46
C SER A 181 -12.01 -12.34 3.84
N ASP A 182 -10.93 -12.40 4.63
CA ASP A 182 -10.95 -12.92 6.00
C ASP A 182 -11.87 -12.08 6.90
N ARG A 183 -11.84 -10.75 6.75
CA ARG A 183 -12.72 -9.85 7.51
C ARG A 183 -14.18 -10.11 7.16
N VAL A 184 -14.51 -10.13 5.87
CA VAL A 184 -15.88 -10.35 5.38
C VAL A 184 -16.40 -11.74 5.80
N LEU A 185 -15.53 -12.76 5.76
CA LEU A 185 -15.88 -14.11 6.21
C LEU A 185 -16.16 -14.14 7.72
N ALA A 186 -15.30 -13.52 8.54
CA ALA A 186 -15.49 -13.44 9.98
C ALA A 186 -16.78 -12.68 10.35
N GLU A 187 -17.04 -11.55 9.70
CA GLU A 187 -18.29 -10.78 9.88
C GLU A 187 -19.53 -11.61 9.49
N THR A 188 -19.46 -12.35 8.38
CA THR A 188 -20.54 -13.23 7.93
C THR A 188 -20.79 -14.38 8.91
N GLN A 189 -19.73 -15.00 9.43
CA GLN A 189 -19.83 -16.06 10.43
C GLN A 189 -20.43 -15.54 11.74
N LEU A 190 -19.98 -14.37 12.21
CA LEU A 190 -20.52 -13.74 13.41
C LEU A 190 -22.01 -13.41 13.24
N ARG A 191 -22.39 -12.85 12.08
CA ARG A 191 -23.79 -12.55 11.77
C ARG A 191 -24.64 -13.82 11.76
N ARG A 192 -24.19 -14.88 11.10
CA ARG A 192 -24.89 -16.18 11.10
C ARG A 192 -25.04 -16.75 12.50
N ALA A 193 -24.00 -16.70 13.32
CA ALA A 193 -24.06 -17.16 14.70
C ALA A 193 -25.08 -16.36 15.52
N LYS A 194 -25.13 -15.03 15.35
CA LYS A 194 -26.11 -14.17 16.00
C LYS A 194 -27.54 -14.49 15.56
N ASP A 195 -27.77 -14.63 14.25
CA ASP A 195 -29.10 -14.95 13.70
C ASP A 195 -29.57 -16.34 14.17
N GLN A 196 -28.66 -17.31 14.25
CA GLN A 196 -28.95 -18.65 14.79
C GLN A 196 -29.30 -18.60 16.27
N LEU A 197 -28.52 -17.89 17.09
CA LEU A 197 -28.82 -17.71 18.52
C LEU A 197 -30.17 -17.03 18.72
N GLN A 198 -30.47 -15.97 17.95
CA GLN A 198 -31.76 -15.30 18.01
C GLN A 198 -32.91 -16.25 17.66
N THR A 199 -32.78 -17.04 16.58
CA THR A 199 -33.79 -18.02 16.19
C THR A 199 -34.02 -19.08 17.28
N VAL A 200 -32.95 -19.57 17.92
CA VAL A 200 -33.07 -20.51 19.03
C VAL A 200 -33.82 -19.87 20.20
N LEU A 201 -33.46 -18.65 20.59
CA LEU A 201 -34.09 -17.93 21.70
C LEU A 201 -35.56 -17.60 21.46
N GLU A 202 -35.94 -17.33 20.22
CA GLU A 202 -37.34 -17.13 19.81
C GLU A 202 -38.14 -18.45 19.81
N ALA A 203 -37.48 -19.58 19.54
CA ALA A 203 -38.11 -20.90 19.54
C ALA A 203 -38.21 -21.56 20.93
N VAL A 204 -37.51 -21.06 21.95
CA VAL A 204 -37.60 -21.60 23.32
C VAL A 204 -39.01 -21.38 23.88
N PRO A 205 -39.77 -22.44 24.22
CA PRO A 205 -41.06 -22.31 24.88
C PRO A 205 -40.82 -21.95 26.36
N GLY A 206 -40.50 -20.69 26.63
CA GLY A 206 -40.16 -20.21 27.97
C GLY A 206 -39.61 -18.78 27.96
N THR A 207 -39.61 -18.14 29.12
CA THR A 207 -38.98 -16.83 29.30
C THR A 207 -37.50 -17.00 29.57
N VAL A 208 -36.67 -16.25 28.84
CA VAL A 208 -35.21 -16.22 29.04
C VAL A 208 -34.80 -14.78 29.33
N SER A 209 -33.95 -14.58 30.34
CA SER A 209 -33.41 -13.28 30.69
C SER A 209 -31.96 -13.41 31.13
N TRP A 210 -31.14 -12.45 30.73
CA TRP A 210 -29.78 -12.26 31.24
C TRP A 210 -29.81 -11.20 32.33
N ILE A 211 -29.17 -11.50 33.45
CA ILE A 211 -29.16 -10.66 34.65
C ILE A 211 -27.69 -10.50 35.09
N ASN A 212 -27.28 -9.28 35.43
CA ASN A 212 -25.95 -9.01 35.96
C ASN A 212 -25.88 -9.24 37.49
N SER A 213 -24.68 -9.17 38.06
CA SER A 213 -24.47 -9.33 39.51
C SER A 213 -25.13 -8.26 40.37
N ASP A 214 -25.48 -7.11 39.78
CA ASP A 214 -26.18 -6.01 40.46
C ASP A 214 -27.72 -6.19 40.43
N LEU A 215 -28.19 -7.38 40.04
CA LEU A 215 -29.61 -7.73 39.94
C LEU A 215 -30.39 -6.86 38.95
N ARG A 216 -29.77 -6.51 37.83
CA ARG A 216 -30.39 -5.78 36.73
C ARG A 216 -30.46 -6.62 35.46
N TYR A 217 -31.53 -6.45 34.71
CA TYR A 217 -31.68 -7.07 33.40
C TYR A 217 -30.65 -6.51 32.42
N ILE A 218 -29.91 -7.41 31.77
CA ILE A 218 -29.06 -7.11 30.62
C ILE A 218 -29.89 -7.21 29.35
N GLU A 219 -30.62 -8.31 29.19
CA GLU A 219 -31.45 -8.59 28.01
C GLU A 219 -32.53 -9.62 28.36
N VAL A 220 -33.62 -9.63 27.60
CA VAL A 220 -34.74 -10.60 27.73
C VAL A 220 -35.12 -11.13 26.36
N ASN A 221 -35.65 -12.36 26.28
CA ASN A 221 -36.23 -12.86 25.03
C ASN A 221 -37.62 -12.25 24.77
N GLN A 222 -38.11 -12.38 23.52
CA GLN A 222 -39.40 -11.83 23.11
C GLN A 222 -40.56 -12.38 23.95
N GLN A 223 -40.51 -13.66 24.34
CA GLN A 223 -41.55 -14.30 25.14
C GLN A 223 -41.78 -13.60 26.50
N LEU A 224 -40.72 -13.17 27.19
CA LEU A 224 -40.85 -12.45 28.45
C LEU A 224 -41.41 -11.04 28.24
N ALA A 225 -40.94 -10.33 27.21
CA ALA A 225 -41.46 -9.03 26.83
C ALA A 225 -42.97 -9.08 26.52
N ASP A 226 -43.41 -10.09 25.77
CA ASP A 226 -44.83 -10.30 25.41
C ASP A 226 -45.71 -10.59 26.62
N ILE A 227 -45.22 -11.37 27.59
CA ILE A 227 -45.94 -11.71 28.83
C ILE A 227 -46.23 -10.45 29.66
N PHE A 228 -45.30 -9.50 29.68
CA PHE A 228 -45.43 -8.26 30.44
C PHE A 228 -45.94 -7.08 29.61
N HIS A 229 -46.20 -7.28 28.31
CA HIS A 229 -46.64 -6.23 27.37
C HIS A 229 -45.73 -5.00 27.35
N LEU A 230 -44.42 -5.22 27.50
CA LEU A 230 -43.40 -4.17 27.50
C LEU A 230 -42.40 -4.44 26.36
N PRO A 231 -41.91 -3.40 25.66
CA PRO A 231 -40.85 -3.56 24.67
C PRO A 231 -39.56 -4.05 25.33
N ARG A 232 -38.74 -4.84 24.62
CA ARG A 232 -37.52 -5.46 25.17
C ARG A 232 -36.53 -4.42 25.68
N GLU A 233 -36.48 -3.27 25.02
CA GLU A 233 -35.62 -2.13 25.36
C GLU A 233 -35.94 -1.53 26.72
N GLU A 234 -37.18 -1.67 27.20
CA GLU A 234 -37.59 -1.17 28.51
C GLU A 234 -37.12 -2.03 29.67
N PHE A 235 -36.61 -3.24 29.43
CA PHE A 235 -36.05 -4.09 30.48
C PHE A 235 -34.59 -3.75 30.77
N ALA A 236 -33.83 -3.26 29.78
CA ALA A 236 -32.39 -3.06 29.92
C ALA A 236 -32.06 -2.11 31.08
N ASP A 237 -31.12 -2.51 31.92
CA ASP A 237 -30.66 -1.81 33.13
C ASP A 237 -31.72 -1.61 34.22
N LYS A 238 -32.93 -2.16 34.08
CA LYS A 238 -33.92 -2.17 35.15
C LYS A 238 -33.63 -3.26 36.18
N ASP A 239 -33.91 -2.93 37.42
CA ASP A 239 -33.88 -3.87 38.54
C ASP A 239 -34.84 -5.05 38.28
N ILE A 240 -34.42 -6.28 38.58
CA ILE A 240 -35.23 -7.48 38.32
C ILE A 240 -36.56 -7.49 39.09
N GLY A 241 -36.68 -6.71 40.16
CA GLY A 241 -37.90 -6.52 40.93
C GLY A 241 -38.88 -5.52 40.31
N PHE A 242 -38.52 -4.78 39.26
CA PHE A 242 -39.38 -3.70 38.73
C PHE A 242 -40.75 -4.19 38.24
N LEU A 243 -40.84 -5.46 37.82
CA LEU A 243 -42.08 -6.08 37.35
C LEU A 243 -43.09 -6.32 38.49
N GLY A 244 -42.65 -6.31 39.75
CA GLY A 244 -43.53 -6.45 40.92
C GLY A 244 -44.27 -7.79 41.00
N THR A 245 -43.76 -8.83 40.35
CA THR A 245 -44.46 -10.10 40.12
C THR A 245 -44.34 -11.09 41.27
N SER A 246 -43.19 -11.10 41.96
CA SER A 246 -42.90 -11.97 43.10
C SER A 246 -41.56 -11.61 43.76
N SER A 247 -41.49 -11.62 45.09
CA SER A 247 -40.22 -11.53 45.82
C SER A 247 -39.40 -12.82 45.75
N GLU A 248 -40.03 -13.97 45.46
CA GLU A 248 -39.36 -15.27 45.37
C GLU A 248 -38.34 -15.30 44.22
N PHE A 249 -38.65 -14.68 43.09
CA PHE A 249 -37.72 -14.58 41.96
C PHE A 249 -36.50 -13.71 42.32
N TYR A 250 -36.75 -12.57 42.97
CA TYR A 250 -35.69 -11.66 43.40
C TYR A 250 -34.74 -12.35 44.39
N GLU A 251 -35.29 -13.06 45.39
CA GLU A 251 -34.52 -13.81 46.37
C GLU A 251 -33.74 -14.95 45.72
N PHE A 252 -34.35 -15.70 44.80
CA PHE A 252 -33.70 -16.79 44.09
C PHE A 252 -32.45 -16.34 43.33
N VAL A 253 -32.55 -15.26 42.53
CA VAL A 253 -31.40 -14.74 41.76
C VAL A 253 -30.33 -14.16 42.70
N ARG A 254 -30.73 -13.42 43.74
CA ARG A 254 -29.80 -12.87 44.74
C ARG A 254 -29.04 -13.96 45.47
N ASP A 255 -29.73 -15.00 45.92
CA ASP A 255 -29.14 -16.12 46.65
C ASP A 255 -28.18 -16.91 45.74
N PHE A 256 -28.48 -17.05 44.44
CA PHE A 256 -27.58 -17.64 43.47
C PHE A 256 -26.27 -16.86 43.33
N PHE A 257 -26.33 -15.53 43.15
CA PHE A 257 -25.11 -14.70 43.09
C PHE A 257 -24.30 -14.70 44.39
N ALA A 258 -24.94 -14.97 45.54
CA ALA A 258 -24.28 -15.12 46.83
C ALA A 258 -23.71 -16.54 47.07
N SER A 259 -24.02 -17.51 46.21
CA SER A 259 -23.62 -18.91 46.30
C SER A 259 -22.39 -19.21 45.44
N PRO A 260 -21.53 -20.18 45.81
CA PRO A 260 -20.47 -20.68 44.93
C PRO A 260 -20.98 -21.63 43.82
N GLU A 261 -22.29 -21.93 43.80
CA GLU A 261 -22.91 -22.78 42.79
C GLU A 261 -22.87 -22.11 41.40
N LYS A 262 -22.72 -22.94 40.35
CA LYS A 262 -22.66 -22.46 38.96
C LYS A 262 -23.99 -22.59 38.23
N GLU A 263 -24.87 -23.46 38.72
CA GLU A 263 -26.17 -23.75 38.13
C GLU A 263 -27.14 -24.09 39.27
N THR A 264 -28.39 -23.65 39.17
CA THR A 264 -29.43 -23.97 40.15
C THR A 264 -30.82 -23.93 39.50
N ASN A 265 -31.78 -24.66 40.07
CA ASN A 265 -33.17 -24.59 39.64
C ASN A 265 -34.13 -24.54 40.82
N ARG A 266 -35.25 -23.84 40.62
CA ARG A 266 -36.30 -23.68 41.64
C ARG A 266 -37.64 -23.44 40.97
N GLU A 267 -38.68 -24.09 41.50
CA GLU A 267 -40.06 -23.71 41.16
C GLU A 267 -40.44 -22.44 41.90
N ILE A 268 -40.89 -21.43 41.16
CA ILE A 268 -41.22 -20.10 41.67
C ILE A 268 -42.65 -19.76 41.25
N SER A 269 -43.42 -19.23 42.20
CA SER A 269 -44.77 -18.72 41.92
C SER A 269 -44.68 -17.24 41.58
N SER A 270 -45.22 -16.86 40.42
CA SER A 270 -45.19 -15.49 39.93
C SER A 270 -46.59 -15.04 39.52
N LYS A 271 -46.96 -13.83 39.93
CA LYS A 271 -48.25 -13.22 39.56
C LYS A 271 -48.04 -12.35 38.32
N VAL A 272 -48.68 -12.73 37.21
CA VAL A 272 -48.71 -11.94 35.98
C VAL A 272 -50.15 -11.46 35.77
N GLY A 273 -50.39 -10.16 35.97
CA GLY A 273 -51.75 -9.62 36.00
C GLY A 273 -52.55 -10.15 37.18
N GLU A 274 -53.73 -10.75 36.94
CA GLU A 274 -54.56 -11.37 37.99
C GLU A 274 -54.28 -12.87 38.19
N VAL A 275 -53.43 -13.49 37.36
CA VAL A 275 -53.21 -14.94 37.34
C VAL A 275 -51.89 -15.28 38.03
N VAL A 276 -51.93 -16.23 38.97
CA VAL A 276 -50.73 -16.85 39.54
C VAL A 276 -50.34 -18.04 38.68
N ARG A 277 -49.09 -18.08 38.25
CA ARG A 277 -48.50 -19.20 37.50
C ARG A 277 -47.22 -19.67 38.18
N ASN A 278 -46.97 -20.97 38.13
CA ASN A 278 -45.74 -21.57 38.63
C ASN A 278 -44.78 -21.72 37.45
N TYR A 279 -43.54 -21.29 37.66
CA TYR A 279 -42.46 -21.36 36.68
C TYR A 279 -41.32 -22.16 37.27
N LEU A 280 -40.83 -23.17 36.54
CA LEU A 280 -39.55 -23.78 36.86
C LEU A 280 -38.46 -22.86 36.30
N MET A 281 -37.74 -22.17 37.18
CA MET A 281 -36.65 -21.27 36.81
C MET A 281 -35.33 -22.01 36.96
N GLY A 282 -34.48 -21.93 35.93
CA GLY A 282 -33.10 -22.42 35.96
C GLY A 282 -32.15 -21.26 35.67
N ILE A 283 -31.04 -21.20 36.41
CA ILE A 283 -29.90 -20.30 36.17
C ILE A 283 -28.67 -21.16 35.90
#